data_AF-A0A940VKY8-F1
#
_entry.id   AF-A0A940VKY8-F1
#
_cell.length_a   1.000
_cell.length_b   1.000
_cell.length_c   1.000
_cell.angle_alpha   90.00
_cell.angle_beta   90.00
_cell.angle_gamma   90.00
#
_symmetry.space_group_name_H-M   'P 1'
#
loop_
_entity.id
_entity.type
_entity.pdbx_description
1 polymer ?
#
loop_
_entity_poly.entity_id
_entity_poly.type
_entity_poly.pdbx_seq_one_letter_code
_entity_poly.pdbx_strand_id
1 'polypeptide(L)'
;MDEVDRSRSRFTHASNVSLRTMWPHVPLLFLLFAFVWAPPTNATIVVPLSEEALIDDAVAIVLGHVTSIQGNYDHTHGRIFTNVTVAIEDVLKGELPVGEITVRQLGGSFGDLHSWVVGSPQFTRGEKALLFLRADRDGNLRVAHLYQGKFTVSLDLASNEEFATRETPRGVHAHRGVPPGTSPGPGGKETHRLRDLTDRIRHHLSKIPRRPSQHPAALTLTPGGTTGTTVGAFQENFTFLGPARWFEPDSGLPILMKINPSGEPLAPTNGFEQTRQALQAWSSVPGARFRFQDGGFTDTAGFRDDGVNTVSFRDPDGDMDPPVNCSGVLAVGGFSRSDYSQTRIVNGTTFHRILEGDLVFNGGWEGCGFYENFASLAEVATHELGHVLGLGHSPDPTATMYDTAHFDGR
;
A
#
# COMPACT_ATOMS: atom_id res chain seq x y z
N MET A 1 100.39 -34.62 -36.60
CA MET A 1 100.66 -34.54 -35.15
C MET A 1 99.43 -35.13 -34.46
N ASP A 2 99.32 -36.46 -34.54
CA ASP A 2 99.23 -37.42 -33.42
C ASP A 2 98.68 -36.87 -32.08
N GLU A 3 97.83 -37.52 -31.29
CA GLU A 3 97.14 -38.81 -31.28
C GLU A 3 96.35 -38.83 -29.93
N VAL A 4 95.37 -39.76 -29.77
CA VAL A 4 94.86 -40.32 -28.49
C VAL A 4 93.88 -39.47 -27.65
N ASP A 5 92.84 -39.96 -26.97
CA ASP A 5 91.96 -41.16 -26.92
C ASP A 5 91.11 -40.99 -25.61
N ARG A 6 89.96 -41.68 -25.56
CA ARG A 6 89.15 -42.10 -24.37
C ARG A 6 88.29 -41.09 -23.62
N SER A 7 87.10 -41.43 -23.13
CA SER A 7 86.18 -42.56 -23.33
C SER A 7 84.92 -42.36 -22.48
N ARG A 8 83.74 -42.60 -23.08
CA ARG A 8 82.57 -43.37 -22.57
C ARG A 8 82.06 -43.17 -21.13
N SER A 9 80.78 -42.83 -20.99
CA SER A 9 79.63 -43.69 -20.55
C SER A 9 78.39 -42.77 -20.41
N ARG A 10 77.13 -43.06 -20.78
CA ARG A 10 76.32 -44.28 -20.93
C ARG A 10 75.21 -44.07 -21.98
N PHE A 11 74.90 -45.14 -22.70
CA PHE A 11 73.65 -45.45 -23.41
C PHE A 11 72.47 -45.55 -22.40
N THR A 12 71.17 -45.54 -22.70
CA THR A 12 70.39 -46.10 -23.83
C THR A 12 68.96 -45.51 -23.80
N HIS A 13 68.35 -45.35 -24.96
CA HIS A 13 66.89 -45.39 -25.14
C HIS A 13 66.37 -46.82 -24.95
N ALA A 14 65.24 -47.00 -24.28
CA ALA A 14 64.37 -48.17 -24.46
C ALA A 14 62.91 -47.79 -24.14
N SER A 15 62.15 -47.67 -25.22
CA SER A 15 60.70 -47.66 -25.30
C SER A 15 60.07 -48.91 -24.68
N ASN A 16 59.01 -48.75 -23.90
CA ASN A 16 58.04 -49.81 -23.66
C ASN A 16 56.61 -49.27 -23.80
N VAL A 17 55.91 -49.89 -24.74
CA VAL A 17 54.46 -49.82 -24.98
C VAL A 17 53.74 -50.44 -23.79
N SER A 18 52.64 -49.81 -23.34
CA SER A 18 51.58 -50.54 -22.66
C SER A 18 50.23 -49.95 -23.02
N LEU A 19 49.37 -50.84 -23.52
CA LEU A 19 48.02 -50.61 -23.99
C LEU A 19 47.15 -49.95 -22.92
N ARG A 20 46.41 -48.90 -23.30
CA ARG A 20 45.22 -48.47 -22.56
C ARG A 20 43.99 -48.64 -23.42
N THR A 21 43.19 -49.61 -22.99
CA THR A 21 41.82 -49.91 -23.37
C THR A 21 40.85 -48.77 -23.05
N MET A 22 39.69 -48.84 -23.71
CA MET A 22 38.68 -47.81 -24.00
C MET A 22 37.85 -47.30 -22.80
N TRP A 23 37.31 -46.08 -22.99
CA TRP A 23 36.24 -45.30 -22.33
C TRP A 23 35.06 -46.06 -21.64
N PRO A 24 34.25 -45.45 -20.72
CA PRO A 24 33.60 -44.12 -20.85
C PRO A 24 33.33 -43.28 -19.57
N HIS A 25 32.60 -42.18 -19.79
CA HIS A 25 32.17 -41.01 -18.99
C HIS A 25 31.56 -41.20 -17.57
N VAL A 26 31.42 -40.03 -16.89
CA VAL A 26 30.44 -39.59 -15.84
C VAL A 26 31.03 -39.43 -14.40
N PRO A 27 30.69 -38.41 -13.58
CA PRO A 27 30.61 -36.94 -13.78
C PRO A 27 31.29 -36.12 -12.64
N LEU A 28 31.47 -34.82 -12.85
CA LEU A 28 31.85 -33.84 -11.82
C LEU A 28 30.60 -33.46 -11.01
N LEU A 29 30.41 -34.02 -9.81
CA LEU A 29 29.23 -33.75 -8.98
C LEU A 29 29.62 -33.61 -7.51
N PHE A 30 30.18 -32.45 -7.15
CA PHE A 30 30.23 -31.96 -5.76
C PHE A 30 30.47 -30.43 -5.76
N LEU A 31 29.48 -29.68 -6.24
CA LEU A 31 29.25 -28.32 -5.78
C LEU A 31 28.03 -28.40 -4.87
N LEU A 32 28.31 -28.47 -3.57
CA LEU A 32 27.30 -28.51 -2.51
C LEU A 32 26.39 -27.29 -2.65
N PHE A 33 25.13 -27.57 -2.98
CA PHE A 33 23.97 -26.73 -2.79
C PHE A 33 23.88 -26.35 -1.30
N ALA A 34 24.39 -25.18 -0.93
CA ALA A 34 23.87 -24.45 0.22
C ALA A 34 22.72 -23.56 -0.28
N PHE A 35 21.61 -24.20 -0.67
CA PHE A 35 20.35 -23.47 -0.77
C PHE A 35 19.91 -23.19 0.66
N VAL A 36 20.23 -22.00 1.14
CA VAL A 36 19.47 -21.39 2.22
C VAL A 36 18.05 -21.27 1.68
N TRP A 37 17.17 -22.18 2.11
CA TRP A 37 15.73 -21.97 2.00
C TRP A 37 15.41 -20.78 2.89
N ALA A 38 15.52 -19.57 2.32
CA ALA A 38 14.78 -18.45 2.84
C ALA A 38 13.30 -18.81 2.62
N PRO A 39 12.46 -18.80 3.66
CA PRO A 39 11.02 -18.96 3.45
C PRO A 39 10.57 -17.85 2.48
N PRO A 40 9.65 -18.13 1.53
CA PRO A 40 9.10 -17.09 0.68
C PRO A 40 8.46 -16.05 1.59
N THR A 41 9.09 -14.87 1.67
CA THR A 41 8.49 -13.67 2.23
C THR A 41 7.44 -13.23 1.23
N ASN A 42 6.22 -13.76 1.37
CA ASN A 42 5.08 -13.20 0.66
C ASN A 42 4.92 -11.78 1.20
N ALA A 43 4.64 -10.82 0.35
CA ALA A 43 4.72 -9.43 0.75
C ALA A 43 3.34 -8.81 0.81
N THR A 44 3.25 -7.52 1.09
CA THR A 44 1.98 -6.78 1.11
C THR A 44 2.28 -5.32 0.83
N ILE A 45 1.44 -4.58 0.11
CA ILE A 45 1.53 -3.10 0.12
C ILE A 45 1.11 -2.52 1.49
N VAL A 46 0.38 -3.31 2.27
CA VAL A 46 0.00 -3.04 3.66
C VAL A 46 0.44 -4.19 4.55
N VAL A 47 1.48 -3.99 5.35
CA VAL A 47 1.86 -4.96 6.38
C VAL A 47 0.86 -4.82 7.54
N PRO A 48 0.09 -5.86 7.87
CA PRO A 48 -1.00 -5.75 8.83
C PRO A 48 -0.49 -5.49 10.24
N LEU A 49 -1.11 -4.55 10.93
CA LEU A 49 -0.87 -4.33 12.36
C LEU A 49 -1.52 -5.43 13.18
N SER A 50 -0.87 -5.81 14.29
CA SER A 50 -1.54 -6.60 15.33
C SER A 50 -2.65 -5.76 15.99
N GLU A 51 -3.62 -6.44 16.62
CA GLU A 51 -4.68 -5.77 17.38
C GLU A 51 -4.07 -4.86 18.47
N GLU A 52 -3.07 -5.35 19.19
CA GLU A 52 -2.37 -4.60 20.23
C GLU A 52 -1.62 -3.38 19.68
N ALA A 53 -0.91 -3.53 18.56
CA ALA A 53 -0.21 -2.43 17.91
C ALA A 53 -1.19 -1.33 17.45
N LEU A 54 -2.34 -1.73 16.89
CA LEU A 54 -3.38 -0.80 16.48
C LEU A 54 -4.05 -0.12 17.69
N ILE A 55 -4.29 -0.87 18.79
CA ILE A 55 -4.78 -0.28 20.05
C ILE A 55 -3.79 0.73 20.59
N ASP A 56 -2.50 0.40 20.64
CA ASP A 56 -1.45 1.23 21.22
C ASP A 56 -1.29 2.54 20.45
N ASP A 57 -1.30 2.45 19.12
CA ASP A 57 -1.06 3.55 18.20
C ASP A 57 -2.24 4.53 18.05
N ALA A 58 -3.48 4.06 18.25
CA ALA A 58 -4.67 4.91 18.17
C ALA A 58 -4.71 6.01 19.25
N VAL A 59 -5.04 7.25 18.90
CA VAL A 59 -5.27 8.33 19.89
C VAL A 59 -6.63 8.20 20.57
N ALA A 60 -7.61 7.62 19.87
CA ALA A 60 -8.93 7.29 20.40
C ALA A 60 -9.49 6.04 19.73
N ILE A 61 -10.37 5.32 20.45
CA ILE A 61 -11.10 4.17 19.93
C ILE A 61 -12.57 4.35 20.29
N VAL A 62 -13.45 4.38 19.28
CA VAL A 62 -14.86 4.72 19.45
C VAL A 62 -15.77 3.68 18.80
N LEU A 63 -16.91 3.43 19.43
CA LEU A 63 -18.05 2.76 18.83
C LEU A 63 -19.12 3.82 18.54
N GLY A 64 -19.71 3.82 17.35
CA GLY A 64 -20.73 4.80 17.01
C GLY A 64 -21.44 4.54 15.68
N HIS A 65 -22.38 5.42 15.36
CA HIS A 65 -23.17 5.36 14.14
C HIS A 65 -22.81 6.48 13.17
N VAL A 66 -22.64 6.14 11.89
CA VAL A 66 -22.38 7.14 10.85
C VAL A 66 -23.67 7.91 10.57
N THR A 67 -23.70 9.21 10.87
CA THR A 67 -24.88 10.06 10.68
C THR A 67 -24.85 10.82 9.35
N SER A 68 -23.65 11.16 8.87
CA SER A 68 -23.41 11.93 7.64
C SER A 68 -22.11 11.53 6.97
N ILE A 69 -22.11 11.57 5.62
CA ILE A 69 -20.92 11.43 4.77
C ILE A 69 -20.96 12.58 3.75
N GLN A 70 -19.94 13.43 3.77
CA GLN A 70 -19.88 14.60 2.90
C GLN A 70 -18.51 14.74 2.25
N GLY A 71 -18.53 15.02 0.95
CA GLY A 71 -17.36 15.45 0.22
C GLY A 71 -16.94 16.87 0.59
N ASN A 72 -15.64 17.09 0.78
CA ASN A 72 -15.05 18.39 1.03
C ASN A 72 -13.81 18.57 0.15
N TYR A 73 -13.65 19.75 -0.45
CA TYR A 73 -12.44 20.10 -1.18
C TYR A 73 -11.66 21.16 -0.38
N ASP A 74 -10.45 20.80 0.02
CA ASP A 74 -9.48 21.72 0.58
C ASP A 74 -8.79 22.47 -0.56
N HIS A 75 -9.30 23.67 -0.85
CA HIS A 75 -8.74 24.57 -1.86
C HIS A 75 -7.31 25.05 -1.53
N THR A 76 -6.87 24.95 -0.28
CA THR A 76 -5.54 25.42 0.14
C THR A 76 -4.46 24.44 -0.30
N HIS A 77 -4.74 23.15 -0.18
CA HIS A 77 -3.78 22.08 -0.45
C HIS A 77 -4.14 21.21 -1.66
N GLY A 78 -5.24 21.51 -2.36
CA GLY A 78 -5.69 20.76 -3.54
C GLY A 78 -6.10 19.33 -3.18
N ARG A 79 -6.94 19.13 -2.17
CA ARG A 79 -7.27 17.77 -1.70
C ARG A 79 -8.76 17.57 -1.57
N ILE A 80 -9.25 16.43 -2.06
CA ILE A 80 -10.59 15.96 -1.74
C ILE A 80 -10.52 15.12 -0.47
N PHE A 81 -11.37 15.45 0.48
CA PHE A 81 -11.60 14.67 1.69
C PHE A 81 -13.05 14.22 1.76
N THR A 82 -13.26 13.06 2.38
CA THR A 82 -14.57 12.58 2.81
C THR A 82 -14.69 12.80 4.32
N ASN A 83 -15.59 13.69 4.72
CA ASN A 83 -15.93 13.94 6.12
C ASN A 83 -17.06 12.99 6.55
N VAL A 84 -16.76 12.11 7.49
CA VAL A 84 -17.68 11.14 8.07
C VAL A 84 -18.04 11.60 9.47
N THR A 85 -19.30 11.99 9.67
CA THR A 85 -19.81 12.34 11.00
C THR A 85 -20.28 11.07 11.71
N VAL A 86 -19.79 10.86 12.92
CA VAL A 86 -20.07 9.67 13.73
C VAL A 86 -20.68 10.12 15.05
N ALA A 87 -21.92 9.69 15.32
CA ALA A 87 -22.53 9.80 16.63
C ALA A 87 -21.95 8.72 17.56
N ILE A 88 -21.29 9.16 18.62
CA ILE A 88 -20.56 8.29 19.55
C ILE A 88 -21.54 7.58 20.49
N GLU A 89 -21.43 6.26 20.52
CA GLU A 89 -22.15 5.37 21.46
C GLU A 89 -21.27 5.03 22.67
N ASP A 90 -20.00 4.68 22.43
CA ASP A 90 -19.01 4.37 23.48
C ASP A 90 -17.61 4.86 23.08
N VAL A 91 -16.83 5.23 24.09
CA VAL A 91 -15.41 5.60 23.95
C VAL A 91 -14.58 4.59 24.73
N LEU A 92 -13.86 3.73 24.01
CA LEU A 92 -13.02 2.69 24.60
C LEU A 92 -11.62 3.21 24.97
N LYS A 93 -11.10 4.18 24.21
CA LYS A 93 -9.80 4.83 24.42
C LYS A 93 -9.91 6.32 24.04
N GLY A 94 -9.17 7.15 24.77
CA GLY A 94 -9.03 8.58 24.49
C GLY A 94 -10.08 9.44 25.19
N GLU A 95 -9.92 10.75 25.08
CA GLU A 95 -10.86 11.74 25.59
C GLU A 95 -11.49 12.46 24.39
N LEU A 96 -12.78 12.25 24.18
CA LEU A 96 -13.57 12.86 23.11
C LEU A 96 -14.83 13.47 23.71
N PRO A 97 -15.37 14.56 23.11
CA PRO A 97 -16.61 15.14 23.57
C PRO A 97 -17.77 14.15 23.40
N VAL A 98 -18.76 14.31 24.26
CA VAL A 98 -20.04 13.62 24.13
C VAL A 98 -20.77 14.16 22.90
N GLY A 99 -21.37 13.27 22.10
CA GLY A 99 -22.15 13.63 20.92
C GLY A 99 -21.56 13.07 19.65
N GLU A 100 -21.21 13.95 18.70
CA GLU A 100 -20.67 13.55 17.40
C GLU A 100 -19.21 13.99 17.23
N ILE A 101 -18.46 13.20 16.46
CA ILE A 101 -17.15 13.57 15.93
C ILE A 101 -17.17 13.57 14.40
N THR A 102 -16.25 14.32 13.79
CA THR A 102 -15.98 14.22 12.36
C THR A 102 -14.67 13.49 12.16
N VAL A 103 -14.70 12.43 11.34
CA VAL A 103 -13.54 11.68 10.87
C VAL A 103 -13.30 12.06 9.41
N ARG A 104 -12.14 12.64 9.12
CA ARG A 104 -11.75 13.12 7.78
C ARG A 104 -10.86 12.10 7.09
N GLN A 105 -11.27 11.66 5.91
CA GLN A 105 -10.53 10.68 5.09
C GLN A 105 -10.08 11.28 3.79
N LEU A 106 -8.85 11.01 3.37
CA LEU A 106 -8.37 11.43 2.06
C LEU A 106 -9.10 10.66 0.94
N GLY A 107 -9.47 11.38 -0.11
CA GLY A 107 -10.24 10.86 -1.23
C GLY A 107 -11.75 11.08 -1.09
N GLY A 108 -12.50 10.71 -2.13
CA GLY A 108 -13.95 10.87 -2.20
C GLY A 108 -14.40 11.65 -3.43
N SER A 109 -15.51 12.36 -3.31
CA SER A 109 -16.08 13.17 -4.38
C SER A 109 -16.48 14.55 -3.90
N PHE A 110 -16.39 15.56 -4.75
CA PHE A 110 -16.87 16.92 -4.51
C PHE A 110 -17.36 17.53 -5.82
N GLY A 111 -18.69 17.68 -5.98
CA GLY A 111 -19.28 18.02 -7.27
C GLY A 111 -18.97 16.94 -8.31
N ASP A 112 -18.47 17.35 -9.48
CA ASP A 112 -18.01 16.43 -10.54
C ASP A 112 -16.56 15.96 -10.35
N LEU A 113 -15.88 16.40 -9.28
CA LEU A 113 -14.49 16.01 -9.02
C LEU A 113 -14.44 14.80 -8.12
N HIS A 114 -13.58 13.85 -8.48
CA HIS A 114 -13.39 12.62 -7.72
C HIS A 114 -11.91 12.34 -7.50
N SER A 115 -11.59 11.89 -6.30
CA SER A 115 -10.25 11.48 -5.88
C SER A 115 -10.33 10.07 -5.34
N TRP A 116 -9.41 9.21 -5.76
CA TRP A 116 -9.38 7.82 -5.33
C TRP A 116 -8.08 7.48 -4.63
N VAL A 117 -8.20 7.14 -3.35
CA VAL A 117 -7.11 6.64 -2.51
C VAL A 117 -7.37 5.17 -2.20
N VAL A 118 -6.46 4.31 -2.65
CA VAL A 118 -6.57 2.88 -2.38
C VAL A 118 -6.34 2.58 -0.90
N GLY A 119 -7.08 1.59 -0.39
CA GLY A 119 -7.03 1.20 1.02
C GLY A 119 -7.88 2.09 1.93
N SER A 120 -8.35 3.26 1.49
CA SER A 120 -9.22 4.13 2.30
C SER A 120 -10.46 3.38 2.80
N PRO A 121 -10.83 3.56 4.09
CA PRO A 121 -12.00 2.92 4.67
C PRO A 121 -13.28 3.42 4.01
N GLN A 122 -14.14 2.48 3.59
CA GLN A 122 -15.43 2.80 3.01
C GLN A 122 -16.49 2.90 4.09
N PHE A 123 -17.38 3.89 3.98
CA PHE A 123 -18.45 4.12 4.95
C PHE A 123 -19.84 4.08 4.32
N THR A 124 -20.82 3.64 5.10
CA THR A 124 -22.24 3.70 4.75
C THR A 124 -23.00 4.49 5.81
N ARG A 125 -23.81 5.46 5.38
CA ARG A 125 -24.66 6.22 6.28
C ARG A 125 -25.61 5.27 7.04
N GLY A 126 -25.67 5.41 8.35
CA GLY A 126 -26.45 4.57 9.26
C GLY A 126 -25.71 3.33 9.75
N GLU A 127 -24.55 2.97 9.20
CA GLU A 127 -23.79 1.84 9.71
C GLU A 127 -23.28 2.13 11.14
N LYS A 128 -23.24 1.07 11.95
CA LYS A 128 -22.52 1.08 13.22
C LYS A 128 -21.07 0.69 12.94
N ALA A 129 -20.10 1.39 13.51
CA ALA A 129 -18.70 1.12 13.30
C ALA A 129 -17.88 1.26 14.59
N LEU A 130 -16.89 0.38 14.74
CA LEU A 130 -15.81 0.52 15.71
C LEU A 130 -14.60 1.10 14.97
N LEU A 131 -14.12 2.26 15.42
CA LEU A 131 -13.08 3.03 14.76
C LEU A 131 -11.89 3.22 15.70
N PHE A 132 -10.71 2.87 15.21
CA PHE A 132 -9.41 3.25 15.75
C PHE A 132 -8.99 4.52 15.03
N LEU A 133 -8.73 5.58 15.79
CA LEU A 133 -8.53 6.92 15.25
C LEU A 133 -7.11 7.41 15.53
N ARG A 134 -6.57 8.19 14.59
CA ARG A 134 -5.38 9.01 14.75
C ARG A 134 -5.70 10.47 14.47
N ALA A 135 -4.84 11.35 14.98
CA ALA A 135 -4.92 12.78 14.70
C ALA A 135 -3.90 13.15 13.62
N ASP A 136 -4.37 13.87 12.61
CA ASP A 136 -3.52 14.53 11.62
C ASP A 136 -2.71 15.65 12.28
N ARG A 137 -1.71 16.18 11.56
CA ARG A 137 -0.87 17.31 12.03
C ARG A 137 -1.68 18.57 12.33
N ASP A 138 -2.84 18.74 11.69
CA ASP A 138 -3.77 19.86 11.91
C ASP A 138 -4.88 19.54 12.95
N GLY A 139 -4.77 18.41 13.66
CA GLY A 139 -5.63 18.01 14.76
C GLY A 139 -6.95 17.35 14.34
N ASN A 140 -7.22 17.18 13.04
CA ASN A 140 -8.41 16.44 12.61
C ASN A 140 -8.25 14.94 12.87
N LEU A 141 -9.36 14.26 13.15
CA LEU A 141 -9.35 12.81 13.34
C LEU A 141 -9.46 12.10 11.99
N ARG A 142 -8.70 11.02 11.82
CA ARG A 142 -8.84 10.07 10.71
C ARG A 142 -8.83 8.64 11.25
N VAL A 143 -9.31 7.68 10.47
CA VAL A 143 -9.14 6.26 10.80
C VAL A 143 -7.66 5.91 10.69
N ALA A 144 -7.14 5.25 11.73
CA ALA A 144 -5.77 4.82 11.81
C ALA A 144 -5.47 3.73 10.76
N HIS A 145 -4.34 3.85 10.06
CA HIS A 145 -3.81 2.84 9.14
C HIS A 145 -4.80 2.42 8.04
N LEU A 146 -5.51 3.40 7.48
CA LEU A 146 -6.52 3.22 6.43
C LEU A 146 -7.62 2.23 6.85
N TYR A 147 -7.98 1.25 6.02
CA TYR A 147 -9.04 0.27 6.35
C TYR A 147 -8.77 -0.52 7.63
N GLN A 148 -7.51 -0.66 8.07
CA GLN A 148 -7.18 -1.44 9.25
C GLN A 148 -7.84 -0.86 10.50
N GLY A 149 -7.96 0.46 10.62
CA GLY A 149 -8.61 1.07 11.77
C GLY A 149 -10.13 0.96 11.82
N LYS A 150 -10.80 0.34 10.83
CA LYS A 150 -12.27 0.27 10.77
C LYS A 150 -12.79 -1.16 10.90
N PHE A 151 -13.78 -1.34 11.76
CA PHE A 151 -14.68 -2.49 11.74
C PHE A 151 -16.12 -2.02 11.54
N THR A 152 -16.83 -2.61 10.59
CA THR A 152 -18.29 -2.47 10.47
C THR A 152 -18.95 -3.42 11.46
N VAL A 153 -19.90 -2.90 12.24
CA VAL A 153 -20.64 -3.65 13.25
C VAL A 153 -22.00 -4.03 12.68
N SER A 154 -22.31 -5.32 12.70
CA SER A 154 -23.57 -5.88 12.22
C SER A 154 -24.24 -6.72 13.31
N LEU A 155 -25.57 -6.67 13.39
CA LEU A 155 -26.36 -7.51 14.26
C LEU A 155 -26.74 -8.79 13.51
N ASP A 156 -26.32 -9.94 14.01
CA ASP A 156 -26.88 -11.22 13.59
C ASP A 156 -28.23 -11.43 14.29
N LEU A 157 -29.31 -11.35 13.52
CA LEU A 157 -30.67 -11.49 14.04
C LEU A 157 -30.98 -12.91 14.54
N ALA A 158 -30.25 -13.93 14.09
CA ALA A 158 -30.48 -15.30 14.54
C ALA A 158 -29.97 -15.53 15.96
N SER A 159 -28.76 -15.05 16.26
CA SER A 159 -28.17 -15.15 17.60
C SER A 159 -28.48 -13.95 18.50
N ASN A 160 -28.97 -12.84 17.94
CA ASN A 160 -29.08 -11.53 18.59
C ASN A 160 -27.73 -11.04 19.13
N GLU A 161 -26.66 -11.27 18.35
CA GLU A 161 -25.29 -10.89 18.70
C GLU A 161 -24.70 -9.92 17.69
N GLU A 162 -23.97 -8.92 18.18
CA GLU A 162 -23.24 -7.99 17.34
C GLU A 162 -21.86 -8.55 16.98
N PHE A 163 -21.50 -8.42 15.70
CA PHE A 163 -20.21 -8.81 15.15
C PHE A 163 -19.51 -7.59 14.55
N ALA A 164 -18.25 -7.41 14.92
CA ALA A 164 -17.34 -6.44 14.32
C ALA A 164 -16.57 -7.13 13.19
N THR A 165 -16.78 -6.66 11.96
CA THR A 165 -16.12 -7.19 10.77
C THR A 165 -15.25 -6.12 10.13
N ARG A 166 -13.96 -6.41 10.01
CA ARG A 166 -13.07 -5.70 9.12
C ARG A 166 -13.04 -6.50 7.83
N GLU A 167 -13.64 -5.91 6.81
CA GLU A 167 -13.39 -6.37 5.45
C GLU A 167 -12.09 -5.71 5.03
N THR A 168 -11.09 -6.53 4.72
CA THR A 168 -10.01 -5.99 3.92
C THR A 168 -10.62 -5.50 2.62
N PRO A 169 -10.50 -4.21 2.24
CA PRO A 169 -11.03 -3.70 0.99
C PRO A 169 -10.65 -4.68 -0.10
N ARG A 170 -11.59 -5.03 -0.98
CA ARG A 170 -11.31 -5.98 -2.06
C ARG A 170 -10.07 -5.48 -2.78
N GLY A 171 -8.97 -6.22 -2.66
CA GLY A 171 -7.68 -5.71 -3.06
C GLY A 171 -6.66 -5.35 -1.97
N VAL A 172 -6.84 -5.57 -0.67
CA VAL A 172 -5.69 -5.52 0.26
C VAL A 172 -5.53 -6.90 0.96
N HIS A 173 -4.30 -7.35 1.29
CA HIS A 173 -4.13 -8.47 2.24
C HIS A 173 -3.14 -8.16 3.34
N ALA A 174 -3.31 -8.94 4.39
CA ALA A 174 -2.52 -8.97 5.59
C ALA A 174 -1.47 -10.12 5.51
N HIS A 175 -0.17 -9.80 5.60
CA HIS A 175 0.90 -10.80 5.71
C HIS A 175 0.91 -11.54 7.08
N ARG A 176 1.32 -12.82 7.07
CA ARG A 176 1.62 -13.62 8.27
C ARG A 176 3.09 -13.45 8.68
N GLY A 177 3.38 -12.38 9.44
CA GLY A 177 4.69 -12.16 10.09
C GLY A 177 4.69 -12.34 11.62
N VAL A 178 3.54 -12.60 12.24
CA VAL A 178 3.34 -12.75 13.69
C VAL A 178 2.79 -14.16 13.97
N PRO A 179 3.14 -14.83 15.09
CA PRO A 179 2.70 -16.20 15.41
C PRO A 179 1.18 -16.41 15.23
N PRO A 180 0.75 -17.65 14.94
CA PRO A 180 -0.54 -17.92 14.30
C PRO A 180 -1.73 -17.50 15.16
N GLY A 181 -2.48 -16.52 14.65
CA GLY A 181 -3.79 -16.13 15.13
C GLY A 181 -4.41 -15.08 14.20
N THR A 182 -5.50 -15.46 13.54
CA THR A 182 -6.58 -14.57 13.03
C THR A 182 -6.41 -13.63 11.82
N SER A 183 -5.36 -13.67 10.99
CA SER A 183 -5.41 -12.93 9.70
C SER A 183 -6.03 -13.76 8.56
N PRO A 184 -7.17 -13.35 7.97
CA PRO A 184 -7.74 -14.00 6.80
C PRO A 184 -7.07 -13.54 5.49
N GLY A 185 -7.08 -14.40 4.47
CA GLY A 185 -6.50 -14.17 3.14
C GLY A 185 -7.36 -13.26 2.23
N PRO A 186 -7.20 -13.31 0.89
CA PRO A 186 -7.98 -12.54 -0.09
C PRO A 186 -9.49 -12.46 0.12
N GLY A 187 -10.02 -11.23 0.09
CA GLY A 187 -11.44 -10.96 0.43
C GLY A 187 -11.80 -11.42 1.85
N GLY A 188 -10.79 -11.57 2.70
CA GLY A 188 -10.88 -12.08 4.04
C GLY A 188 -11.64 -11.14 4.94
N LYS A 189 -12.67 -11.68 5.57
CA LYS A 189 -13.39 -11.00 6.62
C LYS A 189 -12.76 -11.37 7.95
N GLU A 190 -12.08 -10.42 8.57
CA GLU A 190 -11.72 -10.56 9.98
C GLU A 190 -12.98 -10.24 10.79
N THR A 191 -13.54 -11.24 11.47
CA THR A 191 -14.81 -11.10 12.18
C THR A 191 -14.65 -11.52 13.63
N HIS A 192 -15.09 -10.66 14.54
CA HIS A 192 -15.10 -10.88 15.97
C HIS A 192 -16.50 -10.64 16.50
N ARG A 193 -16.88 -11.34 17.58
CA ARG A 193 -18.01 -10.88 18.40
C ARG A 193 -17.63 -9.51 18.97
N LEU A 194 -18.50 -8.52 18.84
CA LEU A 194 -18.19 -7.14 19.27
C LEU A 194 -17.80 -7.12 20.75
N ARG A 195 -18.55 -7.83 21.60
CA ARG A 195 -18.28 -7.91 23.04
C ARG A 195 -16.84 -8.38 23.32
N ASP A 196 -16.42 -9.47 22.67
CA ASP A 196 -15.10 -10.08 22.90
C ASP A 196 -13.98 -9.14 22.45
N LEU A 197 -14.17 -8.46 21.31
CA LEU A 197 -13.22 -7.47 20.81
C LEU A 197 -13.11 -6.27 21.78
N THR A 198 -14.24 -5.71 22.22
CA THR A 198 -14.23 -4.60 23.18
C THR A 198 -13.62 -4.99 24.53
N ASP A 199 -13.83 -6.23 24.98
CA ASP A 199 -13.24 -6.74 26.22
C ASP A 199 -11.74 -6.93 26.10
N ARG A 200 -11.24 -7.42 24.96
CA ARG A 200 -9.79 -7.49 24.69
C ARG A 200 -9.16 -6.10 24.64
N ILE A 201 -9.80 -5.12 24.00
CA ILE A 201 -9.34 -3.73 23.98
C ILE A 201 -9.24 -3.18 25.40
N ARG A 202 -10.31 -3.29 26.20
CA ARG A 202 -10.32 -2.81 27.60
C ARG A 202 -9.28 -3.55 28.45
N HIS A 203 -9.13 -4.86 28.26
CA HIS A 203 -8.14 -5.65 28.97
C HIS A 203 -6.70 -5.22 28.62
N HIS A 204 -6.40 -4.99 27.35
CA HIS A 204 -5.09 -4.47 26.92
C HIS A 204 -4.81 -3.10 27.53
N LEU A 205 -5.77 -2.17 27.45
CA LEU A 205 -5.66 -0.84 28.04
C LEU A 205 -5.47 -0.86 29.57
N SER A 206 -6.01 -1.86 30.27
CA SER A 206 -5.82 -2.02 31.72
C SER A 206 -4.39 -2.35 32.13
N LYS A 207 -3.59 -2.92 31.20
CA LYS A 207 -2.18 -3.26 31.43
C LYS A 207 -1.24 -2.08 31.19
N ILE A 208 -1.70 -1.06 30.47
CA ILE A 208 -0.89 0.09 30.09
C ILE A 208 -1.02 1.15 31.19
N PRO A 209 0.08 1.66 31.77
CA PRO A 209 0.01 2.77 32.70
C PRO A 209 -0.69 3.96 32.05
N ARG A 210 -1.71 4.52 32.70
CA ARG A 210 -2.36 5.77 32.26
C ARG A 210 -1.29 6.87 32.19
N ARG A 211 -0.80 7.16 30.99
CA ARG A 211 -0.02 8.38 30.73
C ARG A 211 -1.01 9.55 30.68
N PRO A 212 -0.71 10.70 31.32
CA PRO A 212 -1.41 11.94 31.03
C PRO A 212 -1.41 12.15 29.51
N SER A 213 -2.54 12.54 28.94
CA SER A 213 -2.71 12.79 27.51
C SER A 213 -1.60 13.71 26.99
N GLN A 214 -0.62 13.14 26.29
CA GLN A 214 0.51 13.88 25.71
C GLN A 214 0.16 14.42 24.30
N HIS A 215 -1.07 14.86 24.06
CA HIS A 215 -1.43 15.47 22.78
C HIS A 215 -1.33 16.99 22.87
N PRO A 216 -0.30 17.62 22.28
CA PRO A 216 -0.15 19.08 22.25
C PRO A 216 -1.04 19.78 21.21
N ALA A 217 -1.78 19.04 20.38
CA ALA A 217 -2.74 19.64 19.43
C ALA A 217 -4.16 19.53 19.99
N ALA A 218 -4.86 20.67 20.11
CA ALA A 218 -6.30 20.66 20.32
C ALA A 218 -6.94 19.89 19.16
N LEU A 219 -7.67 18.80 19.47
CA LEU A 219 -8.41 18.07 18.44
C LEU A 219 -9.37 19.03 17.75
N THR A 220 -9.29 19.10 16.43
CA THR A 220 -10.20 19.90 15.62
C THR A 220 -11.47 19.09 15.44
N LEU A 221 -12.47 19.40 16.26
CA LEU A 221 -13.77 18.72 16.28
C LEU A 221 -14.80 19.67 15.67
N THR A 222 -14.62 20.04 14.41
CA THR A 222 -15.60 20.90 13.74
C THR A 222 -16.84 20.09 13.39
N PRO A 223 -18.05 20.55 13.75
CA PRO A 223 -19.28 20.06 13.14
C PRO A 223 -19.17 20.35 11.63
N GLY A 224 -19.40 19.34 10.79
CA GLY A 224 -19.25 19.47 9.34
C GLY A 224 -19.92 20.74 8.81
N GLY A 225 -19.13 21.64 8.25
CA GLY A 225 -19.64 22.84 7.59
C GLY A 225 -20.59 22.46 6.45
N THR A 226 -21.70 23.18 6.33
CA THR A 226 -22.85 22.91 5.45
C THR A 226 -22.61 23.09 3.94
N THR A 227 -21.36 23.17 3.48
CA THR A 227 -21.00 23.34 2.06
C THR A 227 -20.57 22.04 1.37
N GLY A 228 -20.69 20.89 2.02
CA GLY A 228 -20.36 19.59 1.44
C GLY A 228 -21.50 19.00 0.60
N THR A 229 -21.15 18.33 -0.51
CA THR A 229 -22.12 17.49 -1.24
C THR A 229 -22.37 16.24 -0.42
N THR A 230 -23.62 15.93 -0.08
CA THR A 230 -23.97 14.69 0.64
C THR A 230 -23.84 13.51 -0.31
N VAL A 231 -23.01 12.52 0.04
CA VAL A 231 -22.76 11.35 -0.82
C VAL A 231 -23.36 10.12 -0.14
N GLY A 232 -24.20 9.37 -0.86
CA GLY A 232 -24.63 8.03 -0.46
C GLY A 232 -23.47 7.05 -0.64
N ALA A 233 -23.35 6.06 0.26
CA ALA A 233 -22.27 5.07 0.28
C ALA A 233 -21.78 4.67 -1.11
N PHE A 234 -20.49 4.88 -1.38
CA PHE A 234 -19.87 4.50 -2.64
C PHE A 234 -19.14 3.18 -2.41
N GLN A 235 -19.67 2.10 -2.97
CA GLN A 235 -18.99 0.80 -2.96
C GLN A 235 -19.05 0.25 -4.38
N GLU A 236 -17.90 0.21 -5.05
CA GLU A 236 -17.81 -0.25 -6.44
C GLU A 236 -17.21 -1.65 -6.55
N ASN A 237 -17.65 -2.39 -7.56
CA ASN A 237 -17.14 -3.71 -7.91
C ASN A 237 -16.41 -3.69 -9.26
N PHE A 238 -15.12 -3.99 -9.18
CA PHE A 238 -14.15 -4.57 -10.13
C PHE A 238 -13.74 -3.92 -11.47
N THR A 239 -12.42 -4.05 -11.68
CA THR A 239 -11.47 -3.75 -12.79
C THR A 239 -10.83 -2.37 -12.82
N PHE A 240 -11.54 -1.32 -12.44
CA PHE A 240 -10.99 0.04 -12.36
C PHE A 240 -11.29 0.67 -10.99
N LEU A 241 -10.54 1.70 -10.58
CA LEU A 241 -10.84 2.57 -9.45
C LEU A 241 -12.04 3.47 -9.82
N GLY A 242 -13.20 2.84 -9.98
CA GLY A 242 -14.35 3.38 -10.69
C GLY A 242 -14.15 3.51 -12.18
N PRO A 243 -15.17 3.95 -12.94
CA PRO A 243 -15.06 4.09 -14.38
C PRO A 243 -14.20 5.31 -14.76
N ALA A 244 -12.98 5.44 -14.25
CA ALA A 244 -12.05 6.52 -14.55
C ALA A 244 -10.85 6.00 -15.36
N ARG A 245 -10.37 6.79 -16.32
CA ARG A 245 -9.14 6.51 -17.08
C ARG A 245 -8.51 7.78 -17.63
N TRP A 246 -7.25 7.67 -18.01
CA TRP A 246 -6.56 8.66 -18.83
C TRP A 246 -7.09 8.69 -20.27
N PHE A 247 -7.19 9.88 -20.85
CA PHE A 247 -7.72 10.13 -22.20
C PHE A 247 -6.63 10.47 -23.22
N GLU A 248 -5.49 10.92 -22.75
CA GLU A 248 -4.28 11.28 -23.47
C GLU A 248 -3.76 10.12 -24.32
N PRO A 249 -3.72 8.85 -23.82
CA PRO A 249 -3.23 7.72 -24.60
C PRO A 249 -4.06 7.41 -25.86
N ASP A 250 -5.32 7.83 -25.92
CA ASP A 250 -6.16 7.63 -27.11
C ASP A 250 -5.65 8.45 -28.30
N SER A 251 -4.92 9.55 -28.02
CA SER A 251 -4.26 10.41 -29.01
C SER A 251 -2.74 10.12 -29.13
N GLY A 252 -2.26 9.02 -28.55
CA GLY A 252 -0.84 8.66 -28.56
C GLY A 252 0.03 9.53 -27.65
N LEU A 253 -0.58 10.29 -26.74
CA LEU A 253 0.15 11.09 -25.75
C LEU A 253 0.46 10.25 -24.50
N PRO A 254 1.68 10.35 -23.94
CA PRO A 254 2.03 9.68 -22.70
C PRO A 254 1.47 10.41 -21.48
N ILE A 255 1.42 9.71 -20.35
CA ILE A 255 1.20 10.29 -19.03
C ILE A 255 2.56 10.58 -18.40
N LEU A 256 2.86 11.86 -18.23
CA LEU A 256 4.09 12.30 -17.57
C LEU A 256 3.97 12.05 -16.07
N MET A 257 4.94 11.34 -15.49
CA MET A 257 5.12 11.20 -14.05
C MET A 257 6.43 11.89 -13.67
N LYS A 258 6.40 12.83 -12.73
CA LYS A 258 7.61 13.45 -12.18
C LYS A 258 7.98 12.81 -10.86
N ILE A 259 9.26 12.90 -10.49
CA ILE A 259 9.78 12.30 -9.26
C ILE A 259 10.21 13.41 -8.30
N ASN A 260 9.82 13.35 -7.04
CA ASN A 260 10.33 14.27 -6.03
C ASN A 260 11.79 13.90 -5.67
N PRO A 261 12.76 14.83 -5.73
CA PRO A 261 14.18 14.53 -5.55
C PRO A 261 14.57 14.24 -4.09
N SER A 262 13.64 14.37 -3.14
CA SER A 262 13.89 13.97 -1.75
C SER A 262 14.28 12.50 -1.63
N GLY A 263 13.70 11.64 -2.48
CA GLY A 263 13.99 10.21 -2.53
C GLY A 263 13.81 9.47 -1.20
N GLU A 264 14.21 8.20 -1.22
CA GLU A 264 14.32 7.35 -0.03
C GLU A 264 15.80 7.00 0.19
N PRO A 265 16.52 7.65 1.13
CA PRO A 265 17.97 7.51 1.27
C PRO A 265 18.50 6.08 1.46
N LEU A 266 17.71 5.18 2.04
CA LEU A 266 18.12 3.78 2.23
C LEU A 266 17.77 2.89 1.03
N ALA A 267 16.92 3.35 0.12
CA ALA A 267 16.64 2.64 -1.12
C ALA A 267 17.83 2.73 -2.09
N PRO A 268 18.15 1.66 -2.82
CA PRO A 268 19.12 1.74 -3.92
C PRO A 268 18.73 2.86 -4.89
N THR A 269 19.69 3.68 -5.31
CA THR A 269 19.45 4.86 -6.17
C THR A 269 18.43 5.89 -5.63
N ASN A 270 18.21 5.90 -4.31
CA ASN A 270 17.16 6.68 -3.63
C ASN A 270 15.72 6.36 -4.09
N GLY A 271 15.48 5.18 -4.69
CA GLY A 271 14.18 4.78 -5.23
C GLY A 271 13.89 5.27 -6.67
N PHE A 272 14.82 6.00 -7.29
CA PHE A 272 14.59 6.62 -8.60
C PHE A 272 14.58 5.61 -9.74
N GLU A 273 15.53 4.67 -9.79
CA GLU A 273 15.57 3.66 -10.86
C GLU A 273 14.44 2.64 -10.74
N GLN A 274 14.04 2.30 -9.52
CA GLN A 274 12.87 1.47 -9.24
C GLN A 274 11.59 2.12 -9.76
N THR A 275 11.43 3.42 -9.54
CA THR A 275 10.31 4.20 -10.10
C THR A 275 10.32 4.16 -11.62
N ARG A 276 11.48 4.38 -12.26
CA ARG A 276 11.61 4.31 -13.72
C ARG A 276 11.29 2.91 -14.28
N GLN A 277 11.75 1.86 -13.61
CA GLN A 277 11.40 0.48 -13.97
C GLN A 277 9.89 0.26 -13.90
N ALA A 278 9.23 0.77 -12.86
CA ALA A 278 7.79 0.64 -12.68
C ALA A 278 6.99 1.39 -13.77
N LEU A 279 7.43 2.61 -14.15
CA LEU A 279 6.86 3.32 -15.32
C LEU A 279 7.03 2.52 -16.61
N GLN A 280 8.19 1.88 -16.79
CA GLN A 280 8.48 1.06 -17.96
C GLN A 280 7.64 -0.23 -18.01
N ALA A 281 7.35 -0.85 -16.87
CA ALA A 281 6.56 -2.08 -16.79
C ALA A 281 5.18 -1.90 -17.44
N TRP A 282 4.47 -0.83 -17.11
CA TRP A 282 3.18 -0.51 -17.75
C TRP A 282 3.31 -0.06 -19.22
N SER A 283 4.43 0.57 -19.57
CA SER A 283 4.66 1.15 -20.89
C SER A 283 5.15 0.14 -21.95
N SER A 284 5.62 -1.03 -21.52
CA SER A 284 6.21 -2.06 -22.38
C SER A 284 5.26 -3.21 -22.74
N VAL A 285 4.02 -3.17 -22.25
CA VAL A 285 3.00 -4.20 -22.53
C VAL A 285 2.68 -4.24 -24.04
N PRO A 286 2.90 -5.37 -24.73
CA PRO A 286 2.63 -5.50 -26.16
C PRO A 286 1.15 -5.22 -26.49
N GLY A 287 0.93 -4.36 -27.49
CA GLY A 287 -0.42 -3.98 -27.93
C GLY A 287 -1.11 -2.90 -27.09
N ALA A 288 -0.59 -2.56 -25.90
CA ALA A 288 -1.09 -1.42 -25.13
C ALA A 288 -0.64 -0.11 -25.79
N ARG A 289 -1.53 0.90 -25.81
CA ARG A 289 -1.21 2.27 -26.23
C ARG A 289 -0.78 3.18 -25.08
N PHE A 290 -1.11 2.80 -23.85
CA PHE A 290 -0.77 3.54 -22.65
C PHE A 290 0.74 3.61 -22.46
N ARG A 291 1.28 4.79 -22.19
CA ARG A 291 2.69 5.00 -21.87
C ARG A 291 2.78 5.96 -20.68
N PHE A 292 3.44 5.53 -19.61
CA PHE A 292 4.04 6.46 -18.69
C PHE A 292 5.34 7.00 -19.30
N GLN A 293 5.72 8.21 -18.91
CA GLN A 293 7.00 8.80 -19.26
C GLN A 293 7.56 9.55 -18.05
N ASP A 294 8.85 9.34 -17.75
CA ASP A 294 9.58 10.13 -16.75
C ASP A 294 9.64 11.60 -17.23
N GLY A 295 8.98 12.47 -16.47
CA GLY A 295 8.92 13.92 -16.70
C GLY A 295 10.05 14.70 -16.02
N GLY A 296 11.03 14.02 -15.41
CA GLY A 296 12.11 14.60 -14.63
C GLY A 296 11.71 14.86 -13.17
N PHE A 297 12.55 15.64 -12.49
CA PHE A 297 12.33 15.98 -11.08
C PHE A 297 11.32 17.13 -10.90
N THR A 298 10.65 17.16 -9.75
CA THR A 298 9.71 18.19 -9.32
C THR A 298 9.81 18.44 -7.83
N ASP A 299 9.50 19.66 -7.38
CA ASP A 299 9.42 19.97 -5.94
C ASP A 299 8.02 19.65 -5.37
N THR A 300 7.04 19.32 -6.22
CA THR A 300 5.71 18.83 -5.80
C THR A 300 5.82 17.50 -5.07
N ALA A 301 4.87 17.21 -4.19
CA ALA A 301 4.83 15.99 -3.40
C ALA A 301 3.45 15.77 -2.75
N GLY A 302 3.26 14.54 -2.26
CA GLY A 302 2.03 14.10 -1.62
C GLY A 302 0.92 13.83 -2.63
N PHE A 303 -0.25 13.48 -2.10
CA PHE A 303 -1.42 13.15 -2.90
C PHE A 303 -2.32 14.39 -3.07
N ARG A 304 -2.16 15.14 -4.16
CA ARG A 304 -2.70 16.50 -4.35
C ARG A 304 -3.13 16.76 -5.79
N ASP A 305 -4.07 17.68 -5.95
CA ASP A 305 -4.47 18.31 -7.21
C ASP A 305 -3.66 19.60 -7.36
N ASP A 306 -2.41 19.48 -7.82
CA ASP A 306 -1.45 20.58 -8.02
C ASP A 306 -1.03 20.76 -9.49
N GLY A 307 -1.60 19.95 -10.39
CA GLY A 307 -1.33 19.92 -11.82
C GLY A 307 -0.12 19.06 -12.21
N VAL A 308 0.46 18.29 -11.27
CA VAL A 308 1.65 17.49 -11.50
C VAL A 308 1.50 16.08 -10.93
N ASN A 309 1.37 15.10 -11.82
CA ASN A 309 1.48 13.69 -11.43
C ASN A 309 2.84 13.41 -10.81
N THR A 310 2.86 13.07 -9.53
CA THR A 310 4.10 13.02 -8.74
C THR A 310 4.31 11.67 -8.07
N VAL A 311 5.52 11.13 -8.18
CA VAL A 311 6.04 10.08 -7.30
C VAL A 311 6.84 10.75 -6.19
N SER A 312 6.40 10.62 -4.95
CA SER A 312 7.04 11.22 -3.77
C SER A 312 7.38 10.19 -2.71
N PHE A 313 8.33 10.53 -1.85
CA PHE A 313 8.89 9.62 -0.85
C PHE A 313 8.84 10.23 0.54
N ARG A 314 8.76 9.35 1.56
CA ARG A 314 8.76 9.67 2.98
C ARG A 314 7.53 10.44 3.47
N ASP A 315 6.45 10.41 2.68
CA ASP A 315 5.16 11.03 2.98
C ASP A 315 5.26 12.45 3.60
N PRO A 316 5.72 13.44 2.82
CA PRO A 316 6.00 14.77 3.35
C PRO A 316 4.75 15.46 3.91
N ASP A 317 3.57 15.11 3.41
CA ASP A 317 2.30 15.73 3.79
C ASP A 317 1.53 14.99 4.88
N GLY A 318 1.92 13.76 5.22
CA GLY A 318 1.21 12.94 6.22
C GLY A 318 -0.08 12.31 5.67
N ASP A 319 -0.04 11.88 4.41
CA ASP A 319 -1.11 11.13 3.73
C ASP A 319 -1.38 9.78 4.40
N MET A 320 -0.35 9.18 5.00
CA MET A 320 -0.38 7.85 5.63
C MET A 320 0.05 7.93 7.10
N ASP A 321 -0.29 6.91 7.88
CA ASP A 321 0.24 6.78 9.24
C ASP A 321 1.64 6.14 9.18
N PRO A 322 2.62 6.62 9.95
CA PRO A 322 3.93 5.98 10.05
C PRO A 322 3.81 4.52 10.50
N PRO A 323 4.70 3.62 10.07
CA PRO A 323 4.64 2.22 10.47
C PRO A 323 4.88 2.04 11.97
N VAL A 324 4.26 1.00 12.52
CA VAL A 324 4.44 0.53 13.89
C VAL A 324 5.11 -0.83 13.83
N ASN A 325 6.35 -0.94 14.34
CA ASN A 325 7.12 -2.19 14.33
C ASN A 325 7.17 -2.85 12.93
N CYS A 326 7.52 -2.07 11.91
CA CYS A 326 7.52 -2.51 10.50
C CYS A 326 6.18 -3.07 10.02
N SER A 327 5.07 -2.59 10.58
CA SER A 327 3.69 -2.86 10.13
C SER A 327 2.98 -1.55 9.81
N GLY A 328 2.21 -1.50 8.73
CA GLY A 328 1.57 -0.28 8.25
C GLY A 328 1.43 -0.28 6.73
N VAL A 329 1.16 0.89 6.18
CA VAL A 329 1.02 1.11 4.72
C VAL A 329 2.38 1.50 4.14
N LEU A 330 2.85 0.82 3.10
CA LEU A 330 4.12 1.15 2.44
C LEU A 330 3.95 2.31 1.47
N ALA A 331 2.90 2.29 0.66
CA ALA A 331 2.66 3.36 -0.29
C ALA A 331 1.17 3.48 -0.59
N VAL A 332 0.81 4.60 -1.19
CA VAL A 332 -0.51 4.87 -1.72
C VAL A 332 -0.36 5.47 -3.11
N GLY A 333 -1.01 4.83 -4.08
CA GLY A 333 -1.21 5.33 -5.43
C GLY A 333 -2.69 5.51 -5.76
N GLY A 334 -2.94 6.30 -6.80
CA GLY A 334 -4.28 6.57 -7.28
C GLY A 334 -4.35 7.85 -8.10
N PHE A 335 -5.52 8.45 -8.18
CA PHE A 335 -5.70 9.76 -8.79
C PHE A 335 -6.23 10.76 -7.78
N SER A 336 -5.51 11.87 -7.63
CA SER A 336 -5.93 13.00 -6.81
C SER A 336 -7.10 13.72 -7.46
N ARG A 337 -7.24 13.63 -8.79
CA ARG A 337 -8.35 14.23 -9.53
C ARG A 337 -8.77 13.46 -10.78
N SER A 338 -10.07 13.24 -10.87
CA SER A 338 -10.81 12.92 -12.09
C SER A 338 -12.03 13.84 -12.23
N ASP A 339 -12.48 14.06 -13.45
CA ASP A 339 -13.59 14.97 -13.79
C ASP A 339 -14.73 14.21 -14.46
N TYR A 340 -15.84 14.06 -13.74
CA TYR A 340 -16.98 13.27 -14.15
C TYR A 340 -17.82 13.96 -15.24
N SER A 341 -17.63 15.26 -15.46
CA SER A 341 -18.22 15.98 -16.59
C SER A 341 -17.56 15.62 -17.93
N GLN A 342 -16.34 15.09 -17.90
CA GLN A 342 -15.58 14.69 -19.09
C GLN A 342 -15.67 13.17 -19.29
N THR A 343 -16.48 12.74 -20.26
CA THR A 343 -16.72 11.31 -20.52
C THR A 343 -16.28 10.84 -21.89
N ARG A 344 -15.93 9.55 -21.99
CA ARG A 344 -15.73 8.81 -23.23
C ARG A 344 -16.32 7.41 -23.10
N ILE A 345 -16.95 6.93 -24.17
CA ILE A 345 -17.46 5.55 -24.22
C ILE A 345 -16.44 4.69 -24.95
N VAL A 346 -15.97 3.62 -24.29
CA VAL A 346 -15.07 2.62 -24.87
C VAL A 346 -15.69 1.25 -24.65
N ASN A 347 -15.97 0.52 -25.74
CA ASN A 347 -16.58 -0.82 -25.71
C ASN A 347 -17.88 -0.90 -24.88
N GLY A 348 -18.70 0.16 -24.89
CA GLY A 348 -19.96 0.22 -24.14
C GLY A 348 -19.83 0.67 -22.68
N THR A 349 -18.61 0.87 -22.17
CA THR A 349 -18.37 1.44 -20.84
C THR A 349 -18.12 2.93 -20.95
N THR A 350 -18.90 3.74 -20.21
CA THR A 350 -18.61 5.16 -20.02
C THR A 350 -17.46 5.30 -19.04
N PHE A 351 -16.40 5.99 -19.44
CA PHE A 351 -15.29 6.37 -18.58
C PHE A 351 -15.23 7.88 -18.37
N HIS A 352 -14.84 8.30 -17.17
CA HIS A 352 -14.52 9.66 -16.76
C HIS A 352 -13.02 9.91 -16.88
N ARG A 353 -12.63 11.16 -17.14
CA ARG A 353 -11.23 11.50 -17.36
C ARG A 353 -10.47 11.63 -16.04
N ILE A 354 -9.39 10.87 -15.90
CA ILE A 354 -8.34 11.16 -14.90
C ILE A 354 -7.55 12.37 -15.38
N LEU A 355 -7.37 13.34 -14.49
CA LEU A 355 -6.63 14.58 -14.75
C LEU A 355 -5.27 14.59 -14.05
N GLU A 356 -5.21 14.00 -12.85
CA GLU A 356 -4.00 13.99 -12.04
C GLU A 356 -3.93 12.75 -11.16
N GLY A 357 -2.75 12.15 -11.04
CA GLY A 357 -2.53 11.05 -10.12
C GLY A 357 -1.11 10.94 -9.59
N ASP A 358 -1.03 10.45 -8.36
CA ASP A 358 0.17 10.50 -7.53
C ASP A 358 0.47 9.13 -6.94
N LEU A 359 1.73 8.97 -6.58
CA LEU A 359 2.23 7.87 -5.78
C LEU A 359 3.03 8.45 -4.62
N VAL A 360 2.66 8.09 -3.41
CA VAL A 360 3.37 8.50 -2.19
C VAL A 360 3.90 7.25 -1.48
N PHE A 361 5.23 7.13 -1.34
CA PHE A 361 5.84 6.16 -0.43
C PHE A 361 5.84 6.73 0.99
N ASN A 362 5.44 5.90 1.95
CA ASN A 362 5.38 6.26 3.37
C ASN A 362 6.78 6.36 3.98
N GLY A 363 6.96 7.24 4.98
CA GLY A 363 8.20 7.34 5.75
C GLY A 363 8.22 6.43 6.97
N GLY A 364 9.38 6.29 7.63
CA GLY A 364 9.52 5.54 8.88
C GLY A 364 9.79 4.04 8.72
N TRP A 365 10.02 3.56 7.49
CA TRP A 365 10.30 2.16 7.18
C TRP A 365 11.80 1.81 7.19
N GLU A 366 12.64 2.76 7.59
CA GLU A 366 14.09 2.58 7.64
C GLU A 366 14.49 1.38 8.52
N GLY A 367 15.27 0.45 7.95
CA GLY A 367 15.70 -0.76 8.63
C GLY A 367 14.70 -1.91 8.63
N CYS A 368 13.51 -1.73 8.02
CA CYS A 368 12.54 -2.81 7.85
C CYS A 368 12.86 -3.73 6.67
N GLY A 369 13.75 -3.32 5.77
CA GLY A 369 14.23 -4.14 4.65
C GLY A 369 13.36 -4.09 3.38
N PHE A 370 12.25 -3.35 3.40
CA PHE A 370 11.33 -3.24 2.27
C PHE A 370 11.83 -2.30 1.18
N TYR A 371 12.27 -1.10 1.55
CA TYR A 371 12.74 -0.08 0.60
C TYR A 371 14.20 -0.28 0.18
N GLU A 372 14.99 -0.90 1.07
CA GLU A 372 16.40 -1.21 0.85
C GLU A 372 16.60 -2.28 -0.23
N ASN A 373 15.54 -3.06 -0.52
CA ASN A 373 15.54 -4.02 -1.61
C ASN A 373 15.01 -3.37 -2.91
N PHE A 374 15.85 -3.34 -3.94
CA PHE A 374 15.52 -2.75 -5.23
C PHE A 374 14.24 -3.36 -5.85
N ALA A 375 14.16 -4.68 -5.88
CA ALA A 375 13.04 -5.41 -6.48
C ALA A 375 11.74 -5.18 -5.70
N SER A 376 11.81 -5.16 -4.36
CA SER A 376 10.66 -4.91 -3.50
C SER A 376 10.08 -3.51 -3.69
N LEU A 377 10.92 -2.48 -3.71
CA LEU A 377 10.43 -1.11 -3.95
C LEU A 377 9.91 -0.94 -5.38
N ALA A 378 10.58 -1.51 -6.39
CA ALA A 378 10.11 -1.47 -7.78
C ALA A 378 8.76 -2.15 -7.96
N GLU A 379 8.53 -3.25 -7.26
CA GLU A 379 7.26 -3.95 -7.25
C GLU A 379 6.13 -3.11 -6.63
N VAL A 380 6.36 -2.53 -5.43
CA VAL A 380 5.40 -1.61 -4.80
C VAL A 380 5.14 -0.42 -5.73
N ALA A 381 6.18 0.17 -6.32
CA ALA A 381 6.02 1.25 -7.29
C ALA A 381 5.14 0.84 -8.48
N THR A 382 5.34 -0.37 -9.02
CA THR A 382 4.60 -0.88 -10.18
C THR A 382 3.14 -1.09 -9.84
N HIS A 383 2.87 -1.64 -8.67
CA HIS A 383 1.52 -1.81 -8.14
C HIS A 383 0.79 -0.46 -7.99
N GLU A 384 1.37 0.48 -7.27
CA GLU A 384 0.74 1.78 -7.03
C GLU A 384 0.57 2.60 -8.33
N LEU A 385 1.50 2.49 -9.28
CA LEU A 385 1.32 3.10 -10.61
C LEU A 385 0.18 2.45 -11.41
N GLY A 386 -0.18 1.21 -11.12
CA GLY A 386 -1.38 0.60 -11.66
C GLY A 386 -2.66 1.29 -11.16
N HIS A 387 -2.66 1.74 -9.90
CA HIS A 387 -3.73 2.58 -9.37
C HIS A 387 -3.74 3.98 -10.01
N VAL A 388 -2.59 4.59 -10.23
CA VAL A 388 -2.49 5.85 -11.00
C VAL A 388 -3.03 5.67 -12.43
N LEU A 389 -2.82 4.51 -13.05
CA LEU A 389 -3.40 4.17 -14.36
C LEU A 389 -4.93 4.08 -14.33
N GLY A 390 -5.50 3.83 -13.15
CA GLY A 390 -6.93 3.66 -12.90
C GLY A 390 -7.34 2.21 -12.62
N LEU A 391 -6.41 1.27 -12.46
CA LEU A 391 -6.72 -0.13 -12.18
C LEU A 391 -7.09 -0.33 -10.71
N GLY A 392 -8.14 -1.11 -10.48
CA GLY A 392 -8.37 -1.72 -9.18
C GLY A 392 -7.44 -2.90 -8.95
N HIS A 393 -7.47 -3.43 -7.73
CA HIS A 393 -6.77 -4.66 -7.43
C HIS A 393 -7.35 -5.87 -8.18
N SER A 394 -6.51 -6.87 -8.42
CA SER A 394 -6.83 -8.16 -9.03
C SER A 394 -7.10 -9.21 -7.96
N PRO A 395 -8.04 -10.16 -8.16
CA PRO A 395 -8.21 -11.28 -7.25
C PRO A 395 -7.20 -12.41 -7.50
N ASP A 396 -6.41 -12.31 -8.58
CA ASP A 396 -5.40 -13.30 -8.94
C ASP A 396 -4.13 -13.08 -8.08
N PRO A 397 -3.76 -14.04 -7.22
CA PRO A 397 -2.58 -13.96 -6.35
C PRO A 397 -1.25 -13.79 -7.08
N THR A 398 -1.22 -14.02 -8.38
CA THR A 398 -0.01 -13.89 -9.20
C THR A 398 0.10 -12.55 -9.89
N ALA A 399 -0.96 -11.74 -9.92
CA ALA A 399 -0.95 -10.45 -10.61
C ALA A 399 -0.16 -9.39 -9.83
N THR A 400 0.50 -8.46 -10.52
CA THR A 400 1.12 -7.28 -9.90
C THR A 400 0.09 -6.41 -9.17
N MET A 401 -1.14 -6.34 -9.70
CA MET A 401 -2.27 -5.67 -9.04
C MET A 401 -2.94 -6.52 -7.96
N TYR A 402 -2.39 -7.68 -7.62
CA TYR A 402 -2.86 -8.37 -6.42
C TYR A 402 -2.59 -7.50 -5.21
N ASP A 403 -3.43 -7.65 -4.21
CA ASP A 403 -3.58 -6.84 -3.01
C ASP A 403 -2.37 -6.60 -2.11
N THR A 404 -1.28 -7.23 -2.51
CA THR A 404 -0.29 -7.81 -1.66
C THR A 404 0.92 -7.88 -2.55
N ALA A 405 1.90 -6.99 -2.29
CA ALA A 405 3.20 -7.09 -2.92
C ALA A 405 3.73 -8.52 -2.73
N HIS A 406 4.75 -8.94 -3.46
CA HIS A 406 5.33 -10.27 -3.29
C HIS A 406 6.80 -10.26 -2.87
N PHE A 407 7.45 -9.10 -2.93
CA PHE A 407 8.87 -8.85 -2.64
C PHE A 407 9.79 -9.86 -3.34
N ASP A 408 9.35 -10.34 -4.50
CA ASP A 408 10.06 -11.29 -5.36
C ASP A 408 10.50 -10.67 -6.70
N GLY A 409 10.13 -9.40 -6.95
CA GLY A 409 10.64 -8.63 -8.09
C GLY A 409 10.01 -8.96 -9.44
N ARG A 410 8.80 -9.51 -9.43
CA ARG A 410 7.99 -9.86 -10.61
C ARG A 410 7.73 -8.71 -11.60
#